data_AF-A0A158G014-F1
#
_entry.id   AF-A0A158G014-F1
#
_cell.length_a   1.000
_cell.length_b   1.000
_cell.length_c   1.000
_cell.angle_alpha   90.00
_cell.angle_beta   90.00
_cell.angle_gamma   90.00
#
_symmetry.space_group_name_H-M   'P 1'
#
loop_
_entity.id
_entity.type
_entity.pdbx_description
1 polymer ?
#
loop_
_entity_poly.entity_id
_entity_poly.type
_entity_poly.pdbx_seq_one_letter_code
_entity_poly.pdbx_strand_id
1 'polypeptide(L)' 'MCYGNPEELLVTILPDPLPRNKYGHTVLEDFDHFCAFSGLSVQHAGQIAFDWAKAAFVSASLSRNEKEASIAPSL' A
#
# COMPACT_ATOMS: atom_id res chain seq x y z
N MET A 1 20.19 -8.87 5.27
CA MET A 1 19.78 -7.63 4.57
C MET A 1 19.25 -6.66 5.60
N CYS A 2 19.71 -5.42 5.64
CA CYS A 2 19.38 -4.45 6.72
C CYS A 2 17.95 -3.87 6.64
N TYR A 3 17.20 -4.17 5.58
CA TYR A 3 15.87 -3.62 5.32
C TYR A 3 14.73 -4.55 5.76
N GLY A 4 15.01 -5.79 6.20
CA GLY A 4 14.00 -6.76 6.62
C GLY A 4 13.33 -7.51 5.46
N ASN A 5 12.17 -8.11 5.73
CA ASN A 5 11.34 -8.85 4.77
C ASN A 5 10.11 -7.98 4.38
N PRO A 6 9.86 -7.72 3.08
CA PRO A 6 8.73 -6.88 2.66
C PRO A 6 7.36 -7.45 3.05
N GLU A 7 7.22 -8.77 3.15
CA GLU A 7 5.97 -9.41 3.60
C GLU A 7 5.73 -9.16 5.09
N GLU A 8 6.78 -9.28 5.92
CA GLU A 8 6.70 -8.99 7.36
C GLU A 8 6.40 -7.50 7.62
N LEU A 9 6.97 -6.61 6.78
CA LEU A 9 6.66 -5.18 6.83
C LEU A 9 5.19 -4.92 6.52
N LEU A 10 4.63 -5.56 5.48
CA LEU A 10 3.22 -5.43 5.15
C LEU A 10 2.31 -5.86 6.31
N VAL A 11 2.61 -6.98 6.96
CA VAL A 11 1.87 -7.45 8.15
C VAL A 11 1.94 -6.42 9.28
N THR A 12 3.07 -5.74 9.43
CA THR A 12 3.27 -4.75 10.52
C THR A 12 2.53 -3.45 10.26
N ILE A 13 2.44 -2.99 9.00
CA ILE A 13 1.88 -1.67 8.67
C ILE A 13 0.40 -1.69 8.33
N LEU A 14 -0.15 -2.84 7.91
CA LEU A 14 -1.56 -2.93 7.53
C LEU A 14 -2.44 -2.98 8.79
N PRO A 15 -3.33 -2.00 9.00
CA PRO A 15 -4.29 -2.04 10.11
C PRO A 15 -5.39 -3.08 9.85
N ASP A 16 -5.99 -3.58 10.93
CA ASP A 16 -7.15 -4.47 10.87
C ASP A 16 -8.33 -3.86 11.66
N PRO A 17 -9.48 -3.56 11.03
CA PRO A 17 -9.80 -3.76 9.61
C PRO A 17 -9.10 -2.77 8.67
N LEU A 18 -8.89 -3.18 7.42
CA LEU A 18 -8.33 -2.29 6.39
C LEU A 18 -9.29 -1.11 6.12
N PRO A 19 -8.85 0.15 6.29
CA PRO A 19 -9.66 1.30 5.99
C PRO A 19 -9.93 1.37 4.48
N ARG A 20 -11.14 1.81 4.14
CA ARG A 20 -11.53 2.11 2.77
C ARG A 20 -11.37 3.61 2.51
N ASN A 21 -10.88 3.96 1.33
CA ASN A 21 -10.77 5.33 0.87
C ASN A 21 -12.16 5.89 0.46
N LYS A 22 -12.21 7.15 0.01
CA LYS A 22 -13.45 7.82 -0.45
C LYS A 22 -14.16 7.17 -1.64
N TYR A 23 -13.46 6.30 -2.38
CA TYR A 23 -14.00 5.50 -3.49
C TYR A 23 -14.46 4.11 -3.04
N GLY A 24 -14.32 3.79 -1.74
CA GLY A 24 -14.67 2.49 -1.19
C GLY A 24 -13.59 1.43 -1.36
N HIS A 25 -12.40 1.76 -1.86
CA HIS A 25 -11.32 0.79 -2.05
C HIS A 25 -10.38 0.73 -0.85
N THR A 26 -9.91 -0.46 -0.52
CA THR A 26 -8.79 -0.68 0.38
C THR A 26 -7.47 -0.34 -0.31
N VAL A 27 -6.43 -0.10 0.49
CA VAL A 27 -5.07 0.17 -0.05
C VAL A 27 -4.51 -0.99 -0.89
N LEU A 28 -4.96 -2.22 -0.64
CA LEU A 28 -4.56 -3.40 -1.41
C LEU A 28 -5.25 -3.43 -2.77
N GLU A 29 -6.55 -3.11 -2.83
CA GLU A 29 -7.28 -2.96 -4.08
C GLU A 29 -6.68 -1.82 -4.93
N ASP A 30 -6.33 -0.68 -4.31
CA ASP A 30 -5.64 0.42 -5.01
C ASP A 30 -4.26 0.01 -5.55
N PHE A 31 -3.54 -0.88 -4.85
CA PHE A 31 -2.29 -1.45 -5.35
C PHE A 31 -2.50 -2.36 -6.57
N ASP A 32 -3.55 -3.18 -6.56
CA ASP A 32 -3.90 -4.01 -7.71
C ASP A 32 -4.24 -3.14 -8.94
N HIS A 33 -4.97 -2.04 -8.74
CA HIS A 33 -5.21 -1.04 -9.78
C HIS A 33 -3.91 -0.40 -10.29
N PHE A 34 -3.00 -0.04 -9.39
CA PHE A 34 -1.68 0.48 -9.75
C PHE A 34 -0.87 -0.52 -10.59
N CYS A 35 -0.88 -1.81 -10.23
CA CYS A 35 -0.24 -2.87 -11.01
C CYS A 35 -0.83 -2.99 -12.41
N ALA A 36 -2.17 -3.02 -12.52
CA ALA A 36 -2.86 -3.08 -13.81
C ALA A 36 -2.55 -1.87 -14.70
N PHE A 37 -2.47 -0.67 -14.12
CA PHE A 37 -2.17 0.56 -14.85
C PHE A 37 -0.70 0.70 -15.27
N SER A 38 0.23 0.35 -14.38
CA SER A 38 1.68 0.51 -14.61
C SER A 38 2.32 -0.65 -15.36
N GLY A 39 1.66 -1.81 -15.42
CA GLY A 39 2.24 -3.06 -15.92
C GLY A 39 3.15 -3.77 -14.92
N LEU A 40 3.24 -3.29 -13.67
CA LEU A 40 4.00 -3.96 -12.61
C LEU A 40 3.39 -5.35 -12.35
N SER A 41 4.20 -6.38 -12.52
CA SER A 41 3.82 -7.78 -12.29
C SER A 41 5.03 -8.59 -11.84
N VAL A 42 4.79 -9.72 -11.16
CA VAL A 42 5.85 -10.65 -10.74
C VAL A 42 6.64 -11.16 -11.95
N GLN A 43 5.98 -11.40 -13.08
CA GLN A 43 6.61 -11.90 -14.31
C GLN A 43 7.62 -10.89 -14.89
N HIS A 44 7.33 -9.60 -14.77
CA HIS A 44 8.20 -8.55 -15.32
C HIS A 44 9.27 -8.09 -14.34
N ALA A 45 8.93 -7.94 -13.05
CA ALA A 45 9.83 -7.36 -12.05
C ALA A 45 10.55 -8.41 -11.17
N GLY A 46 10.04 -9.64 -11.11
CA GLY A 46 10.44 -10.65 -10.14
C GLY A 46 9.78 -10.46 -8.77
N GLN A 47 9.66 -11.56 -8.01
CA GLN A 47 8.92 -11.62 -6.76
C GLN A 47 9.41 -10.59 -5.73
N ILE A 48 10.72 -10.56 -5.47
CA ILE A 48 11.32 -9.67 -4.46
C ILE A 48 11.03 -8.20 -4.77
N ALA A 49 11.16 -7.78 -6.04
CA ALA A 49 10.91 -6.39 -6.42
C ALA A 49 9.41 -6.04 -6.33
N PHE A 50 8.54 -6.98 -6.68
CA PHE A 50 7.10 -6.82 -6.55
C PHE A 50 6.68 -6.63 -5.09
N ASP A 51 7.22 -7.42 -4.17
CA ASP A 51 6.89 -7.34 -2.74
C ASP A 51 7.37 -6.02 -2.12
N TRP A 52 8.57 -5.58 -2.48
CA TRP A 52 9.08 -4.26 -2.06
C TRP A 52 8.25 -3.10 -2.63
N ALA A 53 7.82 -3.19 -3.89
CA ALA A 53 6.94 -2.19 -4.49
C ALA A 53 5.59 -2.13 -3.74
N LYS A 54 5.04 -3.29 -3.37
CA LYS A 54 3.81 -3.36 -2.56
C LYS A 54 3.99 -2.73 -1.20
N ALA A 55 5.05 -3.08 -0.47
CA ALA A 55 5.35 -2.51 0.85
C ALA A 55 5.51 -0.98 0.78
N ALA A 56 6.24 -0.48 -0.21
CA ALA A 56 6.45 0.96 -0.42
C ALA A 56 5.14 1.69 -0.78
N PHE A 57 4.33 1.13 -1.67
CA PHE A 57 3.05 1.71 -2.07
C PHE A 57 2.09 1.81 -0.89
N VAL A 58 1.96 0.73 -0.11
CA VAL A 58 1.08 0.68 1.07
C VAL A 58 1.54 1.71 2.10
N SER A 59 2.83 1.73 2.43
CA SER A 59 3.41 2.69 3.37
C SER A 59 3.11 4.15 2.96
N ALA A 60 3.38 4.50 1.71
CA ALA A 60 3.14 5.85 1.20
C ALA A 60 1.65 6.22 1.17
N SER A 61 0.76 5.24 0.93
CA SER A 61 -0.69 5.45 0.90
C SER A 61 -1.26 5.68 2.28
N LEU A 62 -0.83 4.91 3.28
CA LEU A 62 -1.25 5.10 4.67
C LEU A 62 -0.81 6.47 5.20
N SER A 63 0.45 6.86 4.98
CA SER A 63 0.92 8.20 5.37
C SER A 63 0.19 9.35 4.68
N ARG A 64 -0.38 9.13 3.49
CA ARG A 64 -1.21 10.12 2.81
C ARG A 64 -2.60 10.22 3.44
N ASN A 65 -3.21 9.07 3.72
CA ASN A 65 -4.53 9.01 4.35
C ASN A 65 -4.51 9.63 5.76
N GLU A 66 -3.45 9.43 6.54
CA GLU A 66 -3.26 10.08 7.84
C GLU A 66 -3.20 11.61 7.71
N LYS A 67 -2.49 12.12 6.70
CA LYS A 67 -2.44 13.57 6.41
C LYS A 67 -3.79 14.11 5.99
N GLU A 68 -4.52 13.41 5.12
CA GLU A 68 -5.87 13.83 4.72
C GLU A 68 -6.84 13.82 5.91
N ALA A 69 -6.77 12.82 6.78
CA ALA A 69 -7.58 12.74 7.99
C ALA A 69 -7.28 13.86 9.00
N SER A 70 -6.02 14.29 9.12
CA SER A 70 -5.62 15.39 10.02
C SER A 70 -5.93 16.79 9.49
N ILE A 71 -6.21 16.93 8.19
CA ILE A 71 -6.59 18.20 7.56
C ILE A 71 -8.12 18.38 7.49
N ALA A 72 -8.89 17.28 7.53
CA ALA A 72 -10.34 17.34 7.54
C ALA A 72 -10.86 17.98 8.84
N PRO A 73 -11.62 19.09 8.79
CA PRO A 73 -12.19 19.70 10.00
C PRO A 73 -13.20 18.75 10.62
N SER A 74 -13.12 18.56 11.93
CA SER A 74 -14.13 17.88 12.74
C SER A 74 -15.49 18.50 12.46
N LEU A 75 -16.39 17.74 11.84
CA LEU A 75 -17.81 18.12 11.67
C LEU A 75 -18.55 17.99 13.01
#